data_AF-A0A183F985-F1
#
_entry.id   AF-A0A183F985-F1
#
_cell.length_a   1.000
_cell.length_b   1.000
_cell.length_c   1.000
_cell.angle_alpha   90.00
_cell.angle_beta   90.00
_cell.angle_gamma   90.00
#
_symmetry.space_group_name_H-M   'P 1'
#
loop_
_entity.id
_entity.type
_entity.pdbx_description
1 polymer ?
#
loop_
_entity_poly.entity_id
_entity_poly.type
_entity_poly.pdbx_seq_one_letter_code
_entity_poly.pdbx_strand_id
1 'polypeptide(L)'
;MSQQAVRNEGDLRRKSQPHNKEGSGRSHCQIELDEAIAKLNNSHKNDTQARQPDTPRYGMDTPQEHNAEHLENEEELINDNADYMEGVDSEDEFERQADEEWLAFRRRRIEDEIREIQERIEALESTIYFLDMEETYDPRKFEKGIIRREDEKLLRCAFCKMIGEHYSDSCPEYRDSATRCRIIADEKRCTARRERDEKRCTTVHMPESPPRTA
;
A
#
# COMPACT_ATOMS: atom_id res chain seq x y z
N MET A 1 30.58 -16.07 68.66
CA MET A 1 29.95 -17.17 67.89
C MET A 1 28.62 -16.67 67.35
N SER A 2 28.62 -16.08 66.16
CA SER A 2 27.40 -15.61 65.48
C SER A 2 27.18 -16.43 64.22
N GLN A 3 26.04 -17.09 64.17
CA GLN A 3 25.66 -18.05 63.15
C GLN A 3 25.24 -17.31 61.87
N GLN A 4 25.84 -17.71 60.74
CA GLN A 4 25.38 -17.38 59.39
C GLN A 4 24.20 -18.28 59.03
N ALA A 5 23.07 -17.68 58.66
CA ALA A 5 21.94 -18.39 58.07
C ALA A 5 21.97 -18.19 56.55
N VAL A 6 22.41 -19.23 55.85
CA VAL A 6 22.27 -19.39 54.40
C VAL A 6 20.84 -19.89 54.14
N ARG A 7 20.08 -19.21 53.28
CA ARG A 7 18.85 -19.75 52.70
C ARG A 7 18.90 -19.64 51.19
N ASN A 8 18.59 -20.78 50.59
CA ASN A 8 18.77 -21.16 49.20
C ASN A 8 17.37 -21.42 48.60
N GLU A 9 17.27 -21.22 47.29
CA GLU A 9 16.36 -21.88 46.33
C GLU A 9 14.90 -21.39 46.18
N GLY A 10 14.50 -21.21 44.92
CA GLY A 10 13.12 -20.95 44.50
C GLY A 10 12.95 -20.59 43.02
N ASP A 11 13.68 -21.28 42.13
CA ASP A 11 13.68 -21.07 40.67
C ASP A 11 12.40 -21.65 40.03
N LEU A 12 11.43 -20.78 39.70
CA LEU A 12 10.17 -21.15 39.04
C LEU A 12 10.19 -20.77 37.55
N ARG A 13 10.89 -21.57 36.75
CA ARG A 13 10.72 -21.61 35.28
C ARG A 13 9.34 -22.17 34.91
N ARG A 14 8.35 -21.31 34.69
CA ARG A 14 7.12 -21.69 33.96
C ARG A 14 7.44 -21.84 32.48
N LYS A 15 7.40 -23.10 32.00
CA LYS A 15 7.37 -23.46 30.58
C LYS A 15 6.02 -23.02 29.99
N SER A 16 6.01 -22.00 29.14
CA SER A 16 4.90 -21.67 28.25
C SER A 16 4.99 -22.53 26.99
N GLN A 17 3.94 -23.32 26.73
CA GLN A 17 3.73 -24.03 25.46
C GLN A 17 3.29 -23.03 24.38
N PRO A 18 3.80 -23.15 23.13
CA PRO A 18 3.23 -22.43 21.99
C PRO A 18 2.05 -23.21 21.42
N HIS A 19 0.85 -22.62 21.48
CA HIS A 19 -0.30 -23.08 20.70
C HIS A 19 -0.16 -22.58 19.26
N ASN A 20 0.33 -23.44 18.37
CA ASN A 20 0.14 -23.31 16.93
C ASN A 20 -1.34 -23.54 16.59
N LYS A 21 -2.02 -22.48 16.14
CA LYS A 21 -3.21 -22.59 15.30
C LYS A 21 -3.02 -21.68 14.10
N GLU A 22 -2.34 -22.23 13.10
CA GLU A 22 -2.34 -21.70 11.74
C GLU A 22 -3.74 -21.91 11.15
N GLY A 23 -4.42 -20.80 10.91
CA GLY A 23 -5.70 -20.71 10.22
C GLY A 23 -5.78 -19.32 9.62
N SER A 24 -4.81 -19.01 8.74
CA SER A 24 -4.64 -17.71 8.08
C SER A 24 -5.76 -17.49 7.08
N GLY A 25 -6.91 -17.02 7.56
CA GLY A 25 -7.91 -16.36 6.72
C GLY A 25 -7.35 -14.99 6.34
N ARG A 26 -6.79 -14.89 5.12
CA ARG A 26 -6.34 -13.61 4.54
C ARG A 26 -7.46 -12.57 4.68
N SER A 27 -7.15 -11.44 5.31
CA SER A 27 -8.09 -10.34 5.46
C SER A 27 -8.37 -9.70 4.11
N HIS A 28 -9.58 -9.14 3.92
CA HIS A 28 -9.97 -8.44 2.70
C HIS A 28 -8.99 -7.30 2.34
N CYS A 29 -8.46 -6.59 3.34
CA CYS A 29 -7.44 -5.55 3.14
C CYS A 29 -6.09 -6.13 2.65
N GLN A 30 -5.75 -7.37 3.04
CA GLN A 30 -4.57 -8.05 2.49
C GLN A 30 -4.77 -8.46 1.03
N ILE A 31 -5.99 -8.85 0.66
CA ILE A 31 -6.33 -9.24 -0.72
C ILE A 31 -6.23 -8.02 -1.65
N GLU A 32 -6.74 -6.87 -1.22
CA GLU A 32 -6.65 -5.61 -2.00
C GLU A 32 -5.21 -5.12 -2.17
N LEU A 33 -4.39 -5.25 -1.11
CA LEU A 33 -2.96 -4.90 -1.18
C LEU A 33 -2.18 -5.85 -2.10
N ASP A 34 -2.41 -7.16 -1.97
CA ASP A 34 -1.79 -8.17 -2.84
C ASP A 34 -2.21 -7.99 -4.30
N GLU A 35 -3.47 -7.59 -4.56
CA GLU A 35 -3.98 -7.30 -5.90
C GLU A 35 -3.38 -6.02 -6.50
N ALA A 36 -3.18 -4.97 -5.68
CA ALA A 36 -2.50 -3.74 -6.11
C ALA A 36 -1.02 -4.00 -6.46
N ILE A 37 -0.33 -4.78 -5.64
CA ILE A 37 1.07 -5.20 -5.88
C ILE A 37 1.17 -6.04 -7.15
N ALA A 38 0.22 -6.95 -7.39
CA ALA A 38 0.17 -7.74 -8.62
C ALA A 38 -0.06 -6.87 -9.87
N LYS A 39 -0.92 -5.85 -9.79
CA LYS A 39 -1.17 -4.89 -10.88
C LYS A 39 0.09 -4.08 -11.23
N LEU A 40 0.83 -3.60 -10.23
CA LEU A 40 2.09 -2.87 -10.45
C LEU A 40 3.18 -3.75 -11.09
N ASN A 41 3.30 -5.01 -10.64
CA ASN A 41 4.30 -5.94 -11.18
C ASN A 41 4.00 -6.40 -12.62
N ASN A 42 2.75 -6.32 -13.07
CA ASN A 42 2.40 -6.59 -14.48
C ASN A 42 2.62 -5.36 -15.38
N SER A 43 2.52 -4.14 -14.84
CA SER A 43 2.82 -2.91 -15.59
C SER A 43 4.29 -2.83 -16.03
N HIS A 44 5.23 -3.30 -15.18
CA HIS A 44 6.67 -3.26 -15.50
C HIS A 44 7.14 -4.32 -16.51
N LYS A 45 6.34 -5.37 -16.78
CA LYS A 45 6.75 -6.46 -17.69
C LYS A 45 6.54 -6.15 -19.16
N ASN A 46 5.70 -5.15 -19.48
CA ASN A 46 5.40 -4.80 -20.87
C ASN A 46 6.42 -3.82 -21.48
N ASP A 47 7.19 -3.11 -20.65
CA ASP A 47 8.18 -2.12 -21.12
C ASP A 47 9.58 -2.68 -21.35
N THR A 48 9.83 -3.96 -21.04
CA THR A 48 11.16 -4.60 -21.24
C THR A 48 11.22 -5.50 -22.47
N GLN A 49 10.19 -5.53 -23.32
CA GLN A 49 10.18 -6.31 -24.57
C GLN A 49 10.73 -5.50 -25.77
N ALA A 50 11.91 -4.89 -25.63
CA ALA A 50 12.62 -4.32 -26.78
C ALA A 50 14.14 -4.42 -26.59
N ARG A 51 14.66 -5.60 -26.94
CA ARG A 51 16.03 -5.94 -27.41
C ARG A 51 16.41 -7.33 -26.88
N GLN A 52 16.11 -8.34 -27.69
CA GLN A 52 16.83 -9.60 -27.62
C GLN A 52 18.27 -9.33 -28.09
N PRO A 53 19.31 -9.73 -27.34
CA PRO A 53 20.67 -9.77 -27.88
C PRO A 53 20.78 -10.98 -28.81
N ASP A 54 21.03 -10.72 -30.09
CA ASP A 54 21.25 -11.78 -31.07
C ASP A 54 22.46 -12.63 -30.64
N THR A 55 22.20 -13.92 -30.46
CA THR A 55 23.24 -14.92 -30.22
C THR A 55 23.90 -15.29 -31.55
N PRO A 56 25.25 -15.40 -31.62
CA PRO A 56 25.91 -15.84 -32.84
C PRO A 56 25.67 -17.33 -33.04
N ARG A 57 24.75 -17.67 -33.93
CA ARG A 57 24.48 -19.05 -34.36
C ARG A 57 25.50 -19.44 -35.42
N TYR A 58 26.49 -20.25 -35.03
CA TYR A 58 27.32 -21.02 -35.97
C TYR A 58 26.42 -22.02 -36.72
N GLY A 59 26.50 -22.00 -38.06
CA GLY A 59 25.76 -22.88 -38.95
C GLY A 59 26.00 -22.53 -40.41
N MET A 60 27.26 -22.65 -40.85
CA MET A 60 27.63 -22.62 -42.26
C MET A 60 27.19 -23.94 -42.90
N ASP A 61 25.99 -23.95 -43.47
CA ASP A 61 25.60 -24.85 -44.54
C ASP A 61 25.13 -23.98 -45.70
N THR A 62 25.96 -23.91 -46.73
CA THR A 62 25.68 -23.24 -48.00
C THR A 62 24.95 -24.21 -48.95
N PRO A 63 23.78 -23.82 -49.46
CA PRO A 63 23.39 -24.13 -50.83
C PRO A 63 23.23 -22.81 -51.59
N GLN A 64 24.15 -22.49 -52.49
CA GLN A 64 24.06 -22.83 -53.92
C GLN A 64 23.24 -21.78 -54.69
N GLU A 65 24.00 -20.90 -55.35
CA GLU A 65 23.79 -20.41 -56.71
C GLU A 65 22.36 -19.97 -57.10
N HIS A 66 22.00 -18.74 -56.75
CA HIS A 66 20.95 -18.00 -57.48
C HIS A 66 21.14 -16.46 -57.44
N ASN A 67 22.39 -15.98 -57.39
CA ASN A 67 22.72 -14.55 -57.33
C ASN A 67 23.36 -14.06 -58.62
N ALA A 68 22.57 -13.93 -59.69
CA ALA A 68 23.00 -13.17 -60.87
C ALA A 68 21.95 -12.13 -61.30
N GLU A 69 20.66 -12.41 -61.10
CA GLU A 69 19.57 -11.45 -61.41
C GLU A 69 19.20 -10.54 -60.22
N HIS A 70 19.78 -10.75 -59.04
CA HIS A 70 19.49 -9.93 -57.85
C HIS A 70 20.39 -8.68 -57.74
N LEU A 71 21.50 -8.63 -58.49
CA LEU A 71 22.49 -7.55 -58.41
C LEU A 71 22.10 -6.31 -59.22
N GLU A 72 21.37 -6.47 -60.34
CA GLU A 72 20.86 -5.33 -61.11
C GLU A 72 19.79 -4.55 -60.34
N ASN A 73 19.07 -5.24 -59.44
CA ASN A 73 18.00 -4.65 -58.62
C ASN A 73 18.54 -4.06 -57.29
N GLU A 74 19.75 -4.45 -56.89
CA GLU A 74 20.40 -3.96 -55.66
C GLU A 74 20.99 -2.56 -55.89
N GLU A 75 21.60 -2.30 -57.05
CA GLU A 75 22.14 -0.98 -57.38
C GLU A 75 21.03 0.08 -57.52
N GLU A 76 19.88 -0.31 -58.08
CA GLU A 76 18.68 0.54 -58.15
C GLU A 76 18.10 0.79 -56.75
N LEU A 77 18.05 -0.23 -55.88
CA LEU A 77 17.64 -0.07 -54.48
C LEU A 77 18.60 0.82 -53.66
N ILE A 78 19.90 0.72 -53.92
CA ILE A 78 20.92 1.53 -53.24
C ILE A 78 20.79 2.98 -53.69
N ASN A 79 20.61 3.24 -54.99
CA ASN A 79 20.42 4.58 -55.51
C ASN A 79 19.08 5.19 -55.06
N ASP A 80 17.99 4.42 -55.04
CA ASP A 80 16.69 4.88 -54.53
C ASP A 80 16.77 5.22 -53.03
N ASN A 81 17.50 4.42 -52.23
CA ASN A 81 17.74 4.75 -50.83
C ASN A 81 18.65 5.98 -50.66
N ALA A 82 19.63 6.16 -51.55
CA ALA A 82 20.50 7.33 -51.54
C ALA A 82 19.73 8.61 -51.88
N ASP A 83 18.93 8.59 -52.94
CA ASP A 83 18.07 9.70 -53.38
C ASP A 83 17.02 10.04 -52.31
N TYR A 84 16.44 9.02 -51.65
CA TYR A 84 15.51 9.22 -50.54
C TYR A 84 16.19 9.89 -49.34
N MET A 85 17.40 9.46 -48.97
CA MET A 85 18.15 10.08 -47.87
C MET A 85 18.69 11.47 -48.23
N GLU A 86 19.00 11.72 -49.50
CA GLU A 86 19.45 13.04 -49.98
C GLU A 86 18.29 14.06 -50.02
N GLY A 87 17.04 13.62 -50.19
CA GLY A 87 15.84 14.46 -50.12
C GLY A 87 15.30 14.74 -48.71
N VAL A 88 15.81 14.07 -47.67
CA VAL A 88 15.34 14.22 -46.27
C VAL A 88 16.04 15.37 -45.52
N ASP A 89 17.05 16.01 -46.12
CA ASP A 89 17.85 17.04 -45.47
C ASP A 89 17.33 18.49 -45.63
N SER A 90 16.13 18.74 -46.17
CA SER A 90 15.66 20.13 -46.38
C SER A 90 14.27 20.51 -45.88
N GLU A 91 13.50 19.61 -45.26
CA GLU A 91 12.18 19.98 -44.71
C GLU A 91 12.07 19.87 -43.17
N ASP A 92 13.08 19.32 -42.50
CA ASP A 92 13.09 19.12 -41.04
C ASP A 92 14.09 20.01 -40.29
N GLU A 93 14.54 21.09 -40.92
CA GLU A 93 15.29 22.16 -40.23
C GLU A 93 14.36 23.26 -39.69
N PHE A 94 13.10 23.31 -40.12
CA PHE A 94 12.12 24.31 -39.68
C PHE A 94 11.41 23.95 -38.36
N GLU A 95 11.39 22.67 -37.96
CA GLU A 95 10.87 22.24 -36.64
C GLU A 95 11.93 22.24 -35.52
N ARG A 96 13.20 22.47 -35.86
CA ARG A 96 14.32 22.45 -34.90
C ARG A 96 14.64 23.79 -34.25
N GLN A 97 13.76 24.77 -34.37
CA GLN A 97 13.91 26.06 -33.71
C GLN A 97 12.69 26.32 -32.83
N ALA A 98 12.49 25.45 -31.82
CA ALA A 98 11.69 25.87 -30.68
C ALA A 98 12.25 27.20 -30.20
N ASP A 99 11.44 28.26 -30.28
CA ASP A 99 11.83 29.62 -29.94
C ASP A 99 12.64 29.58 -28.64
N GLU A 100 13.84 30.17 -28.64
CA GLU A 100 14.72 30.19 -27.45
C GLU A 100 13.97 30.74 -26.22
N GLU A 101 13.01 31.64 -26.47
CA GLU A 101 12.06 32.16 -25.49
C GLU A 101 11.11 31.08 -24.93
N TRP A 102 10.58 30.18 -25.76
CA TRP A 102 9.76 29.06 -25.31
C TRP A 102 10.56 28.08 -24.46
N LEU A 103 11.79 27.76 -24.86
CA LEU A 103 12.68 26.90 -24.08
C LEU A 103 13.05 27.55 -22.74
N ALA A 104 13.34 28.85 -22.72
CA ALA A 104 13.61 29.60 -21.50
C ALA A 104 12.39 29.63 -20.57
N PHE A 105 11.19 29.86 -21.12
CA PHE A 105 9.94 29.81 -20.37
C PHE A 105 9.68 28.43 -19.77
N ARG A 106 9.85 27.36 -20.58
CA ARG A 106 9.66 25.99 -20.11
C ARG A 106 10.65 25.62 -19.01
N ARG A 107 11.91 26.03 -19.14
CA ARG A 107 12.96 25.82 -18.14
C ARG A 107 12.61 26.50 -16.82
N ARG A 108 12.24 27.79 -16.86
CA ARG A 108 11.82 28.54 -15.66
C ARG A 108 10.66 27.85 -14.96
N ARG A 109 9.65 27.40 -15.71
CA ARG A 109 8.50 26.71 -15.14
C ARG A 109 8.91 25.40 -14.44
N ILE A 110 9.79 24.62 -15.05
CA ILE A 110 10.31 23.40 -14.42
C ILE A 110 11.10 23.74 -13.14
N GLU A 111 11.92 24.78 -13.16
CA GLU A 111 12.69 25.23 -11.99
C GLU A 111 11.78 25.69 -10.84
N ASP A 112 10.68 26.37 -11.15
CA ASP A 112 9.69 26.78 -10.15
C ASP A 112 8.92 25.57 -9.59
N GLU A 113 8.52 24.60 -10.44
CA GLU A 113 7.90 23.34 -10.01
C GLU A 113 8.85 22.53 -9.09
N ILE A 114 10.14 22.47 -9.42
CA ILE A 114 11.16 21.82 -8.58
C ILE A 114 11.27 22.52 -7.23
N ARG A 115 11.31 23.85 -7.21
CA ARG A 115 11.40 24.63 -5.97
C ARG A 115 10.19 24.41 -5.06
N GLU A 116 8.98 24.44 -5.62
CA GLU A 116 7.75 24.16 -4.88
C GLU A 116 7.75 22.76 -4.26
N ILE A 117 8.19 21.75 -5.03
CA ILE A 117 8.28 20.37 -4.54
C ILE A 117 9.31 20.27 -3.41
N GLN A 118 10.46 20.92 -3.54
CA GLN A 118 11.51 20.95 -2.51
C GLN A 118 10.99 21.59 -1.22
N GLU A 119 10.33 22.75 -1.30
CA GLU A 119 9.72 23.41 -0.13
C GLU A 119 8.67 22.51 0.55
N ARG A 120 7.87 21.78 -0.24
CA ARG A 120 6.90 20.82 0.29
C ARG A 120 7.55 19.63 0.97
N ILE A 121 8.65 19.12 0.44
CA ILE A 121 9.43 18.04 1.07
C ILE A 121 9.95 18.53 2.42
N GLU A 122 10.59 19.68 2.47
CA GLU A 122 11.13 20.26 3.71
C GLU A 122 10.03 20.48 4.77
N ALA A 123 8.86 20.97 4.36
CA ALA A 123 7.71 21.14 5.25
C ALA A 123 7.20 19.80 5.82
N LEU A 124 7.16 18.74 5.00
CA LEU A 124 6.76 17.41 5.43
C LEU A 124 7.81 16.79 6.35
N GLU A 125 9.10 16.91 6.03
CA GLU A 125 10.20 16.43 6.87
C GLU A 125 10.21 17.13 8.23
N SER A 126 9.97 18.45 8.26
CA SER A 126 9.81 19.20 9.50
C SER A 126 8.64 18.68 10.33
N THR A 127 7.50 18.37 9.68
CA THR A 127 6.32 17.80 10.36
C THR A 127 6.63 16.42 10.95
N ILE A 128 7.28 15.53 10.18
CA ILE A 128 7.70 14.22 10.65
C ILE A 128 8.63 14.36 11.85
N TYR A 129 9.62 15.25 11.76
CA TYR A 129 10.53 15.53 12.87
C TYR A 129 9.78 15.98 14.14
N PHE A 130 8.80 16.87 14.03
CA PHE A 130 7.99 17.27 15.18
C PHE A 130 7.17 16.11 15.75
N LEU A 131 6.58 15.27 14.89
CA LEU A 131 5.81 14.08 15.32
C LEU A 131 6.70 13.03 16.00
N ASP A 132 7.94 12.85 15.54
CA ASP A 132 8.91 11.94 16.16
C ASP A 132 9.42 12.45 17.51
N MET A 133 9.44 13.77 17.67
CA MET A 133 9.80 14.44 18.94
C MET A 133 8.63 14.53 19.93
N GLU A 134 7.39 14.38 19.46
CA GLU A 134 6.23 14.29 20.35
C GLU A 134 6.35 13.03 21.23
N GLU A 135 6.03 13.17 22.52
CA GLU A 135 6.06 12.05 23.44
C GLU A 135 5.09 10.96 22.95
N THR A 136 5.62 9.79 22.59
CA THR A 136 4.78 8.66 22.21
C THR A 136 3.90 8.32 23.41
N TYR A 137 2.60 8.64 23.32
CA TYR A 137 1.65 8.28 24.36
C TYR A 137 1.75 6.80 24.65
N ASP A 138 1.75 6.45 25.95
CA ASP A 138 1.69 5.08 26.43
C ASP A 138 0.65 4.29 25.59
N PRO A 139 1.02 3.14 25.01
CA PRO A 139 0.08 2.30 24.30
C PRO A 139 -1.17 2.12 25.15
N ARG A 140 -2.35 2.36 24.54
CA ARG A 140 -3.61 2.34 25.27
C ARG A 140 -3.71 1.05 26.07
N LYS A 141 -3.71 1.17 27.40
CA LYS A 141 -3.81 0.01 28.31
C LYS A 141 -5.24 -0.51 28.27
N PHE A 142 -5.47 -1.61 27.54
CA PHE A 142 -6.77 -2.29 27.45
C PHE A 142 -7.11 -3.15 28.68
N GLU A 143 -6.31 -3.08 29.75
CA GLU A 143 -6.36 -4.03 30.86
C GLU A 143 -7.63 -3.94 31.69
N LYS A 144 -8.39 -2.84 31.57
CA LYS A 144 -9.82 -2.70 31.85
C LYS A 144 -10.19 -1.25 31.53
N GLY A 145 -11.13 -1.03 30.60
CA GLY A 145 -11.73 0.29 30.47
C GLY A 145 -12.45 0.62 31.77
N ILE A 146 -11.83 1.37 32.67
CA ILE A 146 -12.42 1.66 33.98
C ILE A 146 -13.64 2.55 33.75
N ILE A 147 -14.83 1.95 33.82
CA ILE A 147 -16.10 2.68 33.86
C ILE A 147 -16.17 3.38 35.21
N ARG A 148 -16.14 4.72 35.19
CA ARG A 148 -16.09 5.53 36.41
C ARG A 148 -17.47 5.94 36.89
N ARG A 149 -18.43 6.13 35.97
CA ARG A 149 -19.77 6.59 36.32
C ARG A 149 -20.72 5.41 36.54
N GLU A 150 -21.70 5.60 37.41
CA GLU A 150 -22.65 4.53 37.77
C GLU A 150 -23.65 4.23 36.66
N ASP A 151 -24.08 5.25 35.92
CA ASP A 151 -24.96 5.12 34.75
C ASP A 151 -24.28 4.35 33.61
N GLU A 152 -22.97 4.51 33.47
CA GLU A 152 -22.17 3.80 32.47
C GLU A 152 -22.00 2.31 32.77
N LYS A 153 -22.20 1.87 34.03
CA LYS A 153 -22.15 0.44 34.41
C LYS A 153 -23.29 -0.37 33.79
N LEU A 154 -24.30 0.30 33.22
CA LEU A 154 -25.39 -0.37 32.51
C LEU A 154 -25.14 -0.44 31.00
N LEU A 155 -24.08 0.20 30.50
CA LEU A 155 -23.73 0.17 29.09
C LEU A 155 -23.20 -1.21 28.70
N ARG A 156 -23.72 -1.72 27.58
CA ARG A 156 -23.31 -2.98 27.00
C ARG A 156 -22.20 -2.75 25.98
N CYS A 157 -21.13 -3.54 26.06
CA CYS A 157 -20.12 -3.58 25.02
C CYS A 157 -20.76 -4.03 23.69
N ALA A 158 -20.54 -3.25 22.63
CA ALA A 158 -21.06 -3.55 21.31
C ALA A 158 -20.49 -4.87 20.78
N PHE A 159 -19.29 -5.30 21.18
CA PHE A 159 -18.64 -6.49 20.61
C PHE A 159 -18.94 -7.74 21.45
N CYS A 160 -18.37 -7.85 22.67
CA CYS A 160 -18.54 -9.02 23.54
C CYS A 160 -19.87 -9.06 24.32
N LYS A 161 -20.70 -8.01 24.23
CA LYS A 161 -22.00 -7.91 24.92
C LYS A 161 -21.94 -7.91 26.46
N MET A 162 -20.76 -7.86 27.08
CA MET A 162 -20.62 -7.69 28.53
C MET A 162 -21.13 -6.30 28.96
N ILE A 163 -21.76 -6.23 30.13
CA ILE A 163 -22.39 -5.02 30.65
C ILE A 163 -21.50 -4.43 31.75
N GLY A 164 -21.19 -3.13 31.65
CA GLY A 164 -20.61 -2.37 32.76
C GLY A 164 -19.15 -2.66 33.12
N GLU A 165 -18.48 -3.54 32.38
CA GLU A 165 -17.06 -3.85 32.63
C GLU A 165 -16.10 -2.96 31.85
N HIS A 166 -16.47 -2.58 30.62
CA HIS A 166 -15.63 -1.79 29.73
C HIS A 166 -16.46 -1.14 28.61
N TYR A 167 -15.93 -0.06 28.03
CA TYR A 167 -16.50 0.54 26.82
C TYR A 167 -16.15 -0.26 25.57
N SER A 168 -17.02 -0.19 24.55
CA SER A 168 -16.85 -0.91 23.29
C SER A 168 -15.51 -0.63 22.59
N ASP A 169 -14.98 0.58 22.70
CA ASP A 169 -13.67 0.94 22.11
C ASP A 169 -12.49 0.21 22.79
N SER A 170 -12.69 -0.23 24.02
CA SER A 170 -11.70 -0.82 24.91
C SER A 170 -11.98 -2.30 25.20
N CYS A 171 -12.70 -2.98 24.29
CA CYS A 171 -13.03 -4.39 24.45
C CYS A 171 -11.77 -5.28 24.50
N PRO A 172 -11.57 -6.05 25.59
CA PRO A 172 -10.37 -6.86 25.76
C PRO A 172 -10.38 -8.13 24.90
N GLU A 173 -11.56 -8.63 24.52
CA GLU A 173 -11.76 -9.81 23.67
C GLU A 173 -11.52 -9.50 22.19
N TYR A 174 -12.05 -8.36 21.73
CA TYR A 174 -11.92 -7.91 20.35
C TYR A 174 -11.07 -6.65 20.33
N ARG A 175 -9.74 -6.79 20.34
CA ARG A 175 -8.79 -5.65 20.32
C ARG A 175 -8.53 -5.14 18.91
N ASP A 176 -8.47 -6.05 17.97
CA ASP A 176 -8.11 -5.79 16.58
C ASP A 176 -9.27 -5.12 15.79
N SER A 177 -8.92 -4.10 15.00
CA SER A 177 -9.88 -3.35 14.21
C SER A 177 -10.51 -4.21 13.11
N ALA A 178 -9.73 -5.06 12.44
CA ALA A 178 -10.25 -5.91 11.38
C ALA A 178 -11.28 -6.92 11.90
N THR A 179 -11.06 -7.46 13.09
CA THR A 179 -12.02 -8.35 13.77
C THR A 179 -13.29 -7.62 14.16
N ARG A 180 -13.19 -6.39 14.68
CA ARG A 180 -14.37 -5.55 14.97
C ARG A 180 -15.17 -5.22 13.71
N CYS A 181 -14.49 -4.92 12.60
CA CYS A 181 -15.13 -4.67 11.30
C CYS A 181 -15.90 -5.89 10.80
N ARG A 182 -15.34 -7.09 10.93
CA ARG A 182 -16.04 -8.34 10.58
C ARG A 182 -17.32 -8.54 11.39
N ILE A 183 -17.27 -8.36 12.70
CA ILE A 183 -18.48 -8.46 13.56
C ILE A 183 -19.54 -7.46 13.15
N ILE A 184 -19.16 -6.21 12.84
CA ILE A 184 -20.09 -5.19 12.38
C ILE A 184 -20.73 -5.61 11.04
N ALA A 185 -19.95 -6.14 10.10
CA ALA A 185 -20.45 -6.62 8.81
C ALA A 185 -21.36 -7.84 8.96
N ASP A 186 -20.95 -8.85 9.73
CA ASP A 186 -21.67 -10.11 9.95
C ASP A 186 -23.01 -9.88 10.65
N GLU A 187 -23.04 -9.01 11.66
CA GLU A 187 -24.27 -8.62 12.36
C GLU A 187 -25.08 -7.55 11.61
N LYS A 188 -24.68 -7.20 10.38
CA LYS A 188 -25.34 -6.19 9.52
C LYS A 188 -25.55 -4.86 10.24
N ARG A 189 -24.63 -4.50 11.12
CA ARG A 189 -24.69 -3.24 11.85
C ARG A 189 -24.29 -2.10 10.95
N CYS A 190 -24.88 -0.94 11.21
CA CYS A 190 -24.60 0.27 10.45
C CYS A 190 -23.12 0.66 10.59
N THR A 191 -22.39 0.63 9.47
CA THR A 191 -21.00 1.14 9.37
C THR A 191 -20.96 2.66 9.24
N ALA A 192 -22.11 3.30 9.00
CA ALA A 192 -22.26 4.73 8.85
C ALA A 192 -22.09 5.45 10.20
N ARG A 193 -20.85 5.49 10.69
CA ARG A 193 -20.45 6.39 11.77
C ARG A 193 -19.16 7.08 11.34
N ARG A 194 -19.26 7.96 10.34
CA ARG A 194 -18.29 9.05 10.08
C ARG A 194 -18.68 10.04 8.98
N GLU A 195 -19.58 9.69 8.06
CA GLU A 195 -20.02 10.64 7.03
C GLU A 195 -21.00 11.64 7.65
N ARG A 196 -20.61 12.91 7.66
CA ARG A 196 -21.33 14.01 8.29
C ARG A 196 -22.56 14.44 7.48
N ASP A 197 -22.87 13.76 6.37
CA ASP A 197 -23.88 14.20 5.42
C ASP A 197 -25.04 13.18 5.26
N GLU A 198 -26.18 13.60 5.78
CA GLU A 198 -27.58 13.32 5.40
C GLU A 198 -28.14 11.89 5.39
N LYS A 199 -27.34 10.82 5.37
CA LYS A 199 -27.86 9.45 5.53
C LYS A 199 -27.90 9.07 7.00
N ARG A 200 -28.80 9.72 7.76
CA ARG A 200 -29.12 9.31 9.12
C ARG A 200 -29.51 7.83 9.07
N CYS A 201 -28.73 6.96 9.72
CA CYS A 201 -29.00 5.54 9.75
C CYS A 201 -30.41 5.33 10.32
N THR A 202 -31.40 5.00 9.47
CA THR A 202 -32.80 4.81 9.84
C THR A 202 -33.04 3.45 10.48
N THR A 203 -32.01 2.61 10.53
CA THR A 203 -32.08 1.29 11.14
C THR A 203 -32.14 1.44 12.66
N VAL A 204 -33.37 1.48 13.17
CA VAL A 204 -33.68 1.32 14.60
C VAL A 204 -33.28 -0.10 15.00
N HIS A 205 -32.04 -0.29 15.40
CA HIS A 205 -31.59 -1.54 16.02
C HIS A 205 -31.69 -1.40 17.53
N MET A 206 -32.85 -1.80 18.06
CA MET A 206 -33.14 -2.45 19.36
C MET A 206 -34.57 -2.04 19.78
N PRO A 207 -35.46 -3.00 20.12
CA PRO A 207 -35.22 -3.82 21.32
C PRO A 207 -35.65 -5.28 21.18
N GLU A 208 -34.84 -6.20 21.72
CA GLU A 208 -35.39 -7.39 22.38
C GLU A 208 -34.65 -7.59 23.70
N SER A 209 -35.07 -6.83 24.71
CA SER A 209 -34.83 -7.21 26.09
C SER A 209 -35.79 -8.37 26.40
N PRO A 210 -35.32 -9.57 26.79
CA PRO A 210 -36.22 -10.61 27.24
C PRO A 210 -36.97 -10.13 28.49
N PRO A 211 -38.23 -10.57 28.68
CA PRO A 211 -39.04 -10.17 29.82
C PRO A 211 -38.31 -10.53 31.12
N ARG A 212 -38.19 -9.56 32.02
CA ARG A 212 -37.75 -9.81 33.39
C ARG A 212 -38.77 -10.72 34.05
N THR A 213 -38.41 -11.98 34.27
CA THR A 213 -39.14 -12.84 35.19
C THR A 213 -38.93 -12.29 36.60
N ALA A 214 -40.04 -11.99 37.26
CA ALA A 214 -40.12 -11.51 38.64
C ALA A 214 -39.75 -12.61 39.64
#